data_AF-A0A2M7SKY7-F1
#
_entry.id   AF-A0A2M7SKY7-F1
#
_cell.length_a   1.000
_cell.length_b   1.000
_cell.length_c   1.000
_cell.angle_alpha   90.00
_cell.angle_beta   90.00
_cell.angle_gamma   90.00
#
_symmetry.space_group_name_H-M   'P 1'
#
loop_
_entity.id
_entity.type
_entity.pdbx_description
1 polymer ?
#
loop_
_entity_poly.entity_id
_entity_poly.type
_entity_poly.pdbx_seq_one_letter_code
_entity_poly.pdbx_strand_id
1 'polypeptide(L)'
;MDIIDHIAAIPLFQGLLKEYHEDLTTIVVDQIFRRGQIIFSDGDEGNGFYVVISGRVKIFKVSPEGKEQILHFFGPGELFGEVPVFAGEHFPAHAESIEESRIFFFPRDAFIDIIRENPSLSLSMLAVLSRRLRTFTMLIEDISLKEVPGRLSAYLIYLSEHKDGTDDLILDISKGQLASLLGTIPETLSRILSRMAREKLICLDGPRCIQILDRNGLLELASGERRL
;
A
#
# COMPACT_ATOMS: atom_id res chain seq x y z
N MET A 1 1.12 15.93 17.41
CA MET A 1 0.14 14.99 16.85
C MET A 1 -0.12 13.99 17.96
N ASP A 2 -1.37 13.85 18.39
CA ASP A 2 -1.69 12.97 19.51
C ASP A 2 -1.54 11.51 19.11
N ILE A 3 -1.43 10.60 20.08
CA ILE A 3 -1.31 9.16 19.83
C ILE A 3 -2.49 8.66 18.99
N ILE A 4 -3.70 9.16 19.24
CA ILE A 4 -4.91 8.80 18.50
C ILE A 4 -4.81 9.17 17.01
N ASP A 5 -4.20 10.31 16.69
CA ASP A 5 -4.01 10.74 15.30
C ASP A 5 -3.05 9.81 14.57
N HIS A 6 -1.99 9.37 15.26
CA HIS A 6 -1.08 8.37 14.72
C HIS A 6 -1.79 7.03 14.50
N ILE A 7 -2.58 6.55 15.47
CA ILE A 7 -3.37 5.31 15.34
C ILE A 7 -4.33 5.38 14.16
N ALA A 8 -5.08 6.48 14.02
CA ALA A 8 -6.03 6.67 12.94
C ALA A 8 -5.35 6.70 11.56
N ALA A 9 -4.09 7.15 11.49
CA ALA A 9 -3.30 7.16 10.27
C ALA A 9 -2.72 5.78 9.91
N ILE A 10 -2.63 4.83 10.85
CA ILE A 10 -2.12 3.48 10.58
C ILE A 10 -3.02 2.81 9.54
N PRO A 11 -2.48 2.35 8.39
CA PRO A 11 -3.25 1.73 7.32
C PRO A 11 -4.20 0.63 7.79
N LEU A 12 -3.79 -0.19 8.75
CA LEU A 12 -4.63 -1.27 9.31
C LEU A 12 -5.92 -0.74 9.99
N PHE A 13 -5.87 0.44 10.59
CA PHE A 13 -6.95 1.03 11.38
C PHE A 13 -7.69 2.16 10.66
N GLN A 14 -7.28 2.49 9.44
CA GLN A 14 -7.96 3.47 8.60
C GLN A 14 -9.39 3.01 8.27
N GLY A 15 -10.36 3.90 8.52
CA GLY A 15 -11.78 3.64 8.25
C GLY A 15 -12.52 2.95 9.39
N LEU A 16 -11.87 2.70 10.53
CA LEU A 16 -12.55 2.36 11.77
C LEU A 16 -13.30 3.57 12.35
N LEU A 17 -14.34 3.30 13.14
CA LEU A 17 -15.03 4.32 13.92
C LEU A 17 -14.09 4.90 14.99
N LYS A 18 -14.30 6.17 15.34
CA LYS A 18 -13.46 6.89 16.29
C LYS A 18 -13.39 6.21 17.66
N GLU A 19 -14.49 5.63 18.13
CA GLU A 19 -14.55 4.87 19.39
C GLU A 19 -13.49 3.75 19.45
N TYR A 20 -13.26 3.04 18.34
CA TYR A 20 -12.24 1.99 18.28
C TYR A 20 -10.81 2.55 18.28
N HIS A 21 -10.59 3.76 17.76
CA HIS A 21 -9.28 4.41 17.90
C HIS A 21 -9.01 4.80 19.34
N GLU A 22 -10.04 5.23 20.08
CA GLU A 22 -9.94 5.53 21.51
C GLU A 22 -9.59 4.26 22.30
N ASP A 23 -10.27 3.14 22.06
CA ASP A 23 -9.95 1.84 22.68
C ASP A 23 -8.50 1.41 22.41
N LEU A 24 -8.05 1.50 21.16
CA LEU A 24 -6.67 1.15 20.78
C LEU A 24 -5.63 2.06 21.46
N THR A 25 -5.99 3.31 21.75
CA THR A 25 -5.12 4.25 22.47
C THR A 25 -4.92 3.82 23.93
N THR A 26 -5.83 3.06 24.51
CA THR A 26 -5.72 2.58 25.90
C THR A 26 -4.71 1.45 26.08
N ILE A 27 -4.42 0.70 25.01
CA ILE A 27 -3.55 -0.48 25.05
C ILE A 27 -2.19 -0.27 24.38
N VAL A 28 -2.03 0.80 23.60
CA VAL A 28 -0.81 1.07 22.86
C VAL A 28 0.34 1.43 23.80
N VAL A 29 1.51 0.87 23.54
CA VAL A 29 2.75 1.23 24.22
C VAL A 29 3.64 1.96 23.23
N ASP A 30 3.87 3.24 23.47
CA ASP A 30 4.76 4.09 22.65
C ASP A 30 6.21 3.91 23.10
N GLN A 31 7.05 3.40 22.20
CA GLN A 31 8.44 3.05 22.48
C GLN A 31 9.40 3.73 21.52
N ILE A 32 10.57 4.13 22.03
CA ILE A 32 11.66 4.68 21.23
C ILE A 32 12.83 3.69 21.25
N PHE A 33 13.27 3.30 20.06
CA PHE A 33 14.41 2.42 19.87
C PHE A 33 15.55 3.20 19.22
N ARG A 34 16.77 3.05 19.79
CA ARG A 34 17.97 3.64 19.20
C ARG A 34 18.46 2.80 18.02
N ARG A 35 19.26 3.41 17.16
CA ARG A 35 19.99 2.68 16.11
C ARG A 35 20.78 1.51 16.71
N GLY A 36 20.64 0.33 16.13
CA GLY A 36 21.27 -0.92 16.56
C GLY A 36 20.53 -1.66 17.68
N GLN A 37 19.42 -1.13 18.19
CA GLN A 37 18.68 -1.78 19.27
C GLN A 37 17.76 -2.87 18.71
N ILE A 38 17.86 -4.06 19.31
CA ILE A 38 16.97 -5.19 19.04
C ILE A 38 15.60 -4.90 19.67
N ILE A 39 14.55 -5.05 18.88
CA ILE A 39 13.14 -4.91 19.28
C ILE A 39 12.63 -6.25 19.80
N PHE A 40 12.90 -7.34 19.06
CA PHE A 40 12.71 -8.73 19.48
C PHE A 40 13.67 -9.64 18.72
N SER A 41 13.88 -10.84 19.25
CA SER A 41 14.76 -11.86 18.67
C SER A 41 14.00 -13.04 18.08
N ASP A 42 14.66 -13.75 17.18
CA ASP A 42 14.18 -15.05 16.69
C ASP A 42 13.99 -16.03 17.85
N GLY A 43 12.80 -16.60 17.96
CA GLY A 43 12.40 -17.49 19.05
C GLY A 43 11.79 -16.79 20.27
N ASP A 44 11.75 -15.46 20.33
CA ASP A 44 11.01 -14.75 21.39
C ASP A 44 9.50 -14.99 21.25
N GLU A 45 8.76 -14.95 22.36
CA GLU A 45 7.30 -15.15 22.34
C GLU A 45 6.59 -14.02 21.58
N GLY A 46 5.65 -14.39 20.68
CA GLY A 46 4.82 -13.45 19.92
C GLY A 46 3.77 -12.73 20.78
N ASN A 47 4.22 -11.84 21.66
CA ASN A 47 3.42 -11.19 22.69
C ASN A 47 2.60 -9.97 22.23
N GLY A 48 2.74 -9.58 20.96
CA GLY A 48 2.05 -8.44 20.37
C GLY A 48 2.69 -8.02 19.06
N PHE A 49 2.06 -7.09 18.37
CA PHE A 49 2.54 -6.60 17.07
C PHE A 49 3.00 -5.15 17.18
N TYR A 50 3.76 -4.72 16.17
CA TYR A 50 4.42 -3.43 16.16
C TYR A 50 4.04 -2.63 14.92
N VAL A 51 4.04 -1.31 15.05
CA VAL A 51 3.88 -0.38 13.93
C VAL A 51 4.94 0.71 14.02
N VAL A 52 5.68 0.92 12.94
CA VAL A 52 6.66 2.01 12.88
C VAL A 52 5.92 3.33 12.72
N ILE A 53 6.15 4.28 13.63
CA ILE A 53 5.59 5.65 13.54
C ILE A 53 6.57 6.60 12.88
N SER A 54 7.86 6.45 13.20
CA SER A 54 8.97 7.12 12.53
C SER A 54 10.21 6.24 12.59
N GLY A 55 11.14 6.42 11.65
CA GLY A 55 12.37 5.64 11.58
C GLY A 55 12.25 4.43 10.65
N ARG A 56 13.12 3.44 10.87
CA ARG A 56 13.23 2.24 10.02
C ARG A 56 13.69 1.02 10.81
N VAL A 57 13.04 -0.11 10.54
CA VAL A 57 13.32 -1.41 11.17
C VAL A 57 13.78 -2.41 10.12
N LYS A 58 14.79 -3.22 10.46
CA LYS A 58 15.29 -4.35 9.66
C LYS A 58 14.80 -5.65 10.29
N ILE A 59 14.13 -6.50 9.52
CA ILE A 59 13.86 -7.89 9.90
C ILE A 59 14.89 -8.80 9.25
N PHE A 60 15.52 -9.67 10.03
CA PHE A 60 16.60 -10.53 9.54
C PHE A 60 16.66 -11.88 10.28
N LYS A 61 17.27 -12.86 9.63
CA LYS A 61 17.66 -14.16 10.21
C LYS A 61 19.17 -14.23 10.33
N VAL A 62 19.65 -15.01 11.29
CA VAL A 62 21.07 -15.34 11.43
C VAL A 62 21.25 -16.82 11.17
N SER A 63 22.18 -17.18 10.28
CA SER A 63 22.53 -18.59 10.04
C SER A 63 23.31 -19.17 11.23
N PRO A 64 23.41 -20.51 11.39
CA PRO A 64 24.23 -21.12 12.43
C PRO A 64 25.70 -20.66 12.42
N GLU A 65 26.21 -20.25 11.26
CA GLU A 65 27.55 -19.72 11.06
C GLU A 65 27.66 -18.21 11.37
N GLY A 66 26.59 -17.57 11.83
CA GLY A 66 26.55 -16.16 12.20
C GLY A 66 26.29 -15.20 11.03
N LYS A 67 25.90 -15.70 9.85
CA LYS A 67 25.64 -14.84 8.70
C LYS A 67 24.23 -14.24 8.77
N GLU A 68 24.14 -12.91 8.75
CA GLU A 68 22.86 -12.21 8.65
C GLU A 68 22.27 -12.25 7.24
N GLN A 69 21.00 -12.63 7.14
CA GLN A 69 20.18 -12.50 5.95
C GLN A 69 19.01 -11.56 6.24
N ILE A 70 19.00 -10.41 5.57
CA ILE A 70 17.90 -9.45 5.66
C ILE A 70 16.69 -10.02 4.90
N LEU A 71 15.53 -9.99 5.56
CA LEU A 71 14.26 -10.41 4.99
C LEU A 71 13.46 -9.22 4.48
N HIS A 72 13.39 -8.15 5.27
CA HIS A 72 12.62 -6.95 4.92
C HIS A 72 13.05 -5.71 5.69
N PHE A 73 12.67 -4.53 5.20
CA PHE A 73 12.75 -3.27 5.94
C PHE A 73 11.36 -2.68 6.09
N PHE A 74 11.03 -2.19 7.28
CA PHE A 74 9.76 -1.55 7.59
C PHE A 74 9.97 -0.06 7.92
N GLY A 75 9.09 0.78 7.42
CA GLY A 75 9.06 2.23 7.60
C GLY A 75 7.72 2.74 8.13
N PRO A 76 7.54 4.08 8.22
CA PRO A 76 6.38 4.68 8.87
C PRO A 76 5.02 4.19 8.33
N GLY A 77 4.12 3.82 9.24
CA GLY A 77 2.81 3.25 8.96
C GLY A 77 2.81 1.75 8.70
N GLU A 78 3.98 1.11 8.58
CA GLU A 78 4.07 -0.33 8.31
C GLU A 78 4.03 -1.15 9.61
N LEU A 79 3.27 -2.22 9.55
CA LEU A 79 3.06 -3.21 10.61
C LEU A 79 4.10 -4.33 10.47
N PHE A 80 4.61 -4.83 11.59
CA PHE A 80 5.46 -6.02 11.62
C PHE A 80 5.24 -6.83 12.91
N GLY A 81 5.60 -8.12 12.85
CA GLY A 81 5.45 -9.03 13.98
C GLY A 81 4.01 -9.55 14.18
N GLU A 82 3.14 -9.40 13.19
CA GLU A 82 1.72 -9.72 13.26
C GLU A 82 1.40 -11.21 13.13
N VAL A 83 2.14 -11.94 12.29
CA VAL A 83 1.86 -13.35 12.01
C VAL A 83 1.95 -14.22 13.28
N PRO A 84 3.03 -14.12 14.08
CA PRO A 84 3.15 -14.90 15.31
C PRO A 84 2.07 -14.58 16.34
N VAL A 85 1.60 -13.33 16.36
CA VAL A 85 0.61 -12.84 17.32
C VAL A 85 -0.76 -13.43 17.05
N PHE A 86 -1.20 -13.43 15.79
CA PHE A 86 -2.51 -13.97 15.41
C PHE A 86 -2.53 -15.49 15.33
N ALA A 87 -1.38 -16.13 15.05
CA ALA A 87 -1.25 -17.60 15.01
C ALA A 87 -0.89 -18.22 16.38
N GLY A 88 -0.42 -17.43 17.36
CA GLY A 88 0.03 -17.93 18.66
C GLY A 88 1.40 -18.61 18.60
N GLU A 89 2.32 -18.08 17.80
CA GLU A 89 3.65 -18.63 17.57
C GLU A 89 4.75 -17.68 18.08
N HIS A 90 6.00 -18.15 18.08
CA HIS A 90 7.18 -17.34 18.40
C HIS A 90 7.58 -16.46 17.21
N PHE A 91 8.30 -15.37 17.44
CA PHE A 91 8.86 -14.55 16.37
C PHE A 91 9.84 -15.38 15.54
N PRO A 92 9.64 -15.48 14.20
CA PRO A 92 10.46 -16.31 13.35
C PRO A 92 11.68 -15.56 12.83
N ALA A 93 12.04 -14.40 13.38
CA ALA A 93 13.17 -13.58 12.94
C ALA A 93 13.51 -12.53 14.00
N HIS A 94 14.67 -11.90 13.86
CA HIS A 94 15.05 -10.75 14.66
C HIS A 94 14.52 -9.46 14.05
N ALA A 95 14.21 -8.48 14.89
CA ALA A 95 13.91 -7.10 14.52
C ALA A 95 14.91 -6.14 15.15
N GLU A 96 15.50 -5.26 14.34
CA GLU A 96 16.47 -4.26 14.77
C GLU A 96 16.12 -2.89 14.21
N SER A 97 16.16 -1.86 15.05
CA SER A 97 16.04 -0.48 14.57
C SER A 97 17.36 -0.03 13.93
N ILE A 98 17.33 0.41 12.66
CA ILE A 98 18.57 0.80 11.95
C ILE A 98 18.84 2.31 11.99
N GLU A 99 17.88 3.07 12.52
CA GLU A 99 17.98 4.47 12.91
C GLU A 99 17.23 4.68 14.23
N GLU A 100 17.11 5.91 14.73
CA GLU A 100 16.20 6.18 15.84
C GLU A 100 14.77 6.00 15.34
N SER A 101 14.02 5.07 15.95
CA SER A 101 12.65 4.75 15.54
C SER A 101 11.69 4.90 16.70
N ARG A 102 10.55 5.53 16.43
CA ARG A 102 9.38 5.52 17.30
C ARG A 102 8.45 4.43 16.83
N ILE A 103 8.09 3.52 17.72
CA ILE A 103 7.34 2.31 17.40
C ILE A 103 6.20 2.18 18.40
N PHE A 104 5.00 1.97 17.88
CA PHE A 104 3.86 1.57 18.70
C PHE A 104 3.83 0.06 18.81
N PHE A 105 3.71 -0.43 20.04
CA PHE A 105 3.51 -1.83 20.34
C PHE A 105 2.08 -2.06 20.86
N PHE A 106 1.42 -3.07 20.33
CA PHE A 106 0.08 -3.48 20.71
C PHE A 106 0.15 -4.87 21.34
N PRO A 107 -0.01 -5.00 22.66
CA PRO A 107 -0.01 -6.29 23.34
C PRO A 107 -1.13 -7.18 22.81
N ARG A 108 -0.80 -8.44 22.52
CA ARG A 108 -1.72 -9.42 21.94
C ARG A 108 -3.00 -9.55 22.76
N ASP A 109 -2.86 -9.84 24.05
CA ASP A 109 -4.00 -10.19 24.89
C ASP A 109 -4.95 -9.00 25.05
N ALA A 110 -4.40 -7.80 25.26
CA ALA A 110 -5.19 -6.57 25.33
C ALA A 110 -5.90 -6.26 24.00
N PHE A 111 -5.25 -6.47 22.87
CA PHE A 111 -5.87 -6.31 21.55
C PHE A 111 -6.99 -7.32 21.28
N ILE A 112 -6.78 -8.59 21.68
CA ILE A 112 -7.80 -9.64 21.58
C ILE A 112 -8.99 -9.35 22.48
N ASP A 113 -8.79 -8.79 23.68
CA ASP A 113 -9.86 -8.43 24.58
C ASP A 113 -10.72 -7.28 24.01
N ILE A 114 -10.12 -6.25 23.40
CA ILE A 114 -10.88 -5.22 22.67
C ILE A 114 -11.74 -5.85 21.56
N ILE A 115 -11.18 -6.80 20.80
CA ILE A 115 -11.93 -7.50 19.75
C ILE A 115 -13.10 -8.31 20.32
N ARG A 116 -12.92 -8.95 21.48
CA ARG A 116 -13.97 -9.74 22.14
C ARG A 116 -15.10 -8.87 22.67
N GLU A 117 -14.76 -7.72 23.24
CA GLU A 117 -15.72 -6.74 23.75
C GLU A 117 -16.46 -6.03 22.61
N ASN A 118 -15.80 -5.87 21.46
CA ASN A 118 -16.34 -5.20 20.27
C ASN A 118 -16.27 -6.11 19.03
N PRO A 119 -17.14 -7.12 18.88
CA PRO A 119 -17.14 -7.97 17.67
C PRO A 119 -17.31 -7.20 16.35
N SER A 120 -17.97 -6.03 16.40
CA SER A 120 -18.08 -5.09 15.28
C SER A 120 -16.73 -4.55 14.80
N LEU A 121 -15.73 -4.42 15.68
CA LEU A 121 -14.36 -4.06 15.33
C LEU A 121 -13.76 -5.13 14.40
N SER A 122 -13.91 -6.42 14.74
CA SER A 122 -13.39 -7.51 13.90
C SER A 122 -13.99 -7.51 12.50
N LEU A 123 -15.31 -7.30 12.40
CA LEU A 123 -16.01 -7.18 11.11
C LEU A 123 -15.56 -5.93 10.34
N SER A 124 -15.33 -4.82 11.03
CA SER A 124 -14.83 -3.58 10.41
C SER A 124 -13.42 -3.78 9.87
N MET A 125 -12.53 -4.41 10.63
CA MET A 125 -11.19 -4.78 10.17
C MET A 125 -11.23 -5.74 8.98
N LEU A 126 -12.06 -6.78 9.02
CA LEU A 126 -12.26 -7.72 7.90
C LEU A 126 -12.79 -7.01 6.65
N ALA A 127 -13.71 -6.06 6.81
CA ALA A 127 -14.22 -5.25 5.70
C ALA A 127 -13.13 -4.36 5.09
N VAL A 128 -12.29 -3.73 5.92
CA VAL A 128 -11.13 -2.93 5.47
C VAL A 128 -10.14 -3.82 4.70
N LEU A 129 -9.77 -4.99 5.25
CA LEU A 129 -8.86 -5.93 4.59
C LEU A 129 -9.45 -6.46 3.28
N SER A 130 -10.73 -6.78 3.25
CA SER A 130 -11.43 -7.26 2.04
C SER A 130 -11.47 -6.19 0.94
N ARG A 131 -11.73 -4.92 1.29
CA ARG A 131 -11.66 -3.80 0.34
C ARG A 131 -10.25 -3.64 -0.22
N ARG A 132 -9.22 -3.75 0.62
CA ARG A 132 -7.81 -3.68 0.19
C ARG A 132 -7.43 -4.84 -0.72
N LEU A 133 -7.83 -6.07 -0.37
CA LEU A 133 -7.59 -7.25 -1.20
C LEU A 133 -8.22 -7.05 -2.58
N ARG A 134 -9.47 -6.56 -2.64
CA ARG A 134 -10.13 -6.22 -3.90
C ARG A 134 -9.36 -5.16 -4.69
N THR A 135 -8.88 -4.09 -4.05
CA THR A 135 -8.05 -3.08 -4.70
C THR A 135 -6.78 -3.68 -5.28
N PHE A 136 -6.10 -4.57 -4.55
CA PHE A 136 -4.93 -5.27 -5.07
C PHE A 136 -5.27 -6.23 -6.21
N THR A 137 -6.38 -6.95 -6.13
CA THR A 137 -6.86 -7.79 -7.25
C THR A 137 -7.12 -6.95 -8.49
N MET A 138 -7.81 -5.80 -8.37
CA MET A 138 -8.05 -4.90 -9.51
C MET A 138 -6.73 -4.37 -10.09
N LEU A 139 -5.76 -4.02 -9.24
CA LEU A 139 -4.43 -3.60 -9.68
C LEU A 139 -3.70 -4.72 -10.44
N ILE A 140 -3.77 -5.97 -9.96
CA ILE A 140 -3.21 -7.13 -10.63
C ILE A 140 -3.93 -7.41 -11.95
N GLU A 141 -5.25 -7.33 -12.00
CA GLU A 141 -6.04 -7.50 -13.23
C GLU A 141 -5.67 -6.44 -14.27
N ASP A 142 -5.55 -5.18 -13.85
CA ASP A 142 -5.07 -4.11 -14.71
C ASP A 142 -3.66 -4.45 -15.25
N ILE A 143 -2.73 -4.87 -14.40
CA ILE A 143 -1.34 -5.19 -14.78
C ILE A 143 -1.20 -6.48 -15.60
N SER A 144 -2.05 -7.50 -15.36
CA SER A 144 -1.84 -8.87 -15.84
C SER A 144 -2.77 -9.30 -16.98
N LEU A 145 -3.97 -8.71 -17.11
CA LEU A 145 -4.96 -9.14 -18.11
C LEU A 145 -5.16 -8.12 -19.23
N LYS A 146 -4.94 -6.82 -18.96
CA LYS A 146 -5.09 -5.77 -19.97
C LYS A 146 -3.78 -5.55 -20.70
N GLU A 147 -3.81 -5.53 -22.03
CA GLU A 147 -2.67 -5.04 -22.81
C GLU A 147 -2.35 -3.59 -22.43
N VAL A 148 -1.10 -3.17 -22.59
CA VAL A 148 -0.64 -1.81 -22.24
C VAL A 148 -1.56 -0.68 -22.77
N PRO A 149 -2.12 -0.76 -24.01
CA PRO A 149 -3.12 0.22 -24.47
C PRO A 149 -4.38 0.30 -23.61
N GLY A 150 -4.89 -0.84 -23.12
CA GLY A 150 -6.08 -0.88 -22.27
C GLY A 150 -5.81 -0.29 -20.89
N ARG A 151 -4.65 -0.59 -20.29
CA ARG A 151 -4.20 0.05 -19.04
C ARG A 151 -4.07 1.55 -19.17
N LEU A 152 -3.45 2.02 -20.25
CA LEU A 152 -3.29 3.44 -20.53
C LEU A 152 -4.66 4.11 -20.69
N SER A 153 -5.59 3.47 -21.41
CA SER A 153 -6.95 4.01 -21.61
C SER A 153 -7.71 4.13 -20.29
N ALA A 154 -7.67 3.09 -19.45
CA ALA A 154 -8.28 3.10 -18.11
C ALA A 154 -7.70 4.23 -17.23
N TYR A 155 -6.39 4.42 -17.27
CA TYR A 155 -5.71 5.47 -16.51
C TYR A 155 -6.12 6.88 -16.97
N LEU A 156 -6.23 7.13 -18.28
CA LEU A 156 -6.67 8.43 -18.80
C LEU A 156 -8.13 8.74 -18.41
N ILE A 157 -9.02 7.75 -18.47
CA ILE A 157 -10.41 7.89 -18.02
C ILE A 157 -10.48 8.20 -16.53
N TYR A 158 -9.72 7.47 -15.71
CA TYR A 158 -9.62 7.71 -14.27
C TYR A 158 -9.19 9.15 -13.96
N LEU A 159 -8.18 9.67 -14.67
CA LEU A 159 -7.72 11.06 -14.51
C LEU A 159 -8.80 12.08 -14.89
N SER A 160 -9.54 11.83 -15.97
CA SER A 160 -10.65 12.70 -16.40
C SER A 160 -11.74 12.77 -15.33
N GLU A 161 -12.11 11.64 -14.73
CA GLU A 161 -13.16 11.58 -13.71
C GLU A 161 -12.79 12.27 -12.39
N HIS A 162 -11.50 12.32 -12.05
CA HIS A 162 -11.02 12.94 -10.81
C HIS A 162 -10.62 14.41 -10.95
N LYS A 163 -10.49 14.95 -12.18
CA LYS A 163 -10.25 16.38 -12.47
C LYS A 163 -11.48 17.02 -13.11
N ASP A 164 -12.60 17.04 -12.38
CA ASP A 164 -13.86 17.71 -12.75
C ASP A 164 -14.53 17.23 -14.06
N GLY A 165 -14.18 16.03 -14.56
CA GLY A 165 -14.78 15.47 -15.77
C GLY A 165 -14.25 16.10 -17.06
N THR A 166 -13.12 16.80 -17.03
CA THR A 166 -12.55 17.42 -18.23
C THR A 166 -11.83 16.37 -19.08
N ASP A 167 -12.00 16.46 -20.40
CA ASP A 167 -11.27 15.63 -21.36
C ASP A 167 -9.86 16.17 -21.68
N ASP A 168 -9.51 17.36 -21.16
CA ASP A 168 -8.16 17.94 -21.23
C ASP A 168 -7.35 17.56 -20.00
N LEU A 169 -6.41 16.61 -20.15
CA LEU A 169 -5.65 16.04 -19.06
C LEU A 169 -4.25 16.63 -18.98
N ILE A 170 -3.85 17.01 -17.77
CA ILE A 170 -2.47 17.35 -17.43
C ILE A 170 -1.91 16.24 -16.54
N LEU A 171 -0.87 15.55 -17.03
CA LEU A 171 -0.16 14.52 -16.31
C LEU A 171 0.74 15.15 -15.24
N ASP A 172 0.51 14.79 -13.98
CA ASP A 172 1.32 15.27 -12.84
C ASP A 172 2.65 14.51 -12.71
N ILE A 173 2.82 13.44 -13.50
CA ILE A 173 4.01 12.59 -13.58
C ILE A 173 4.64 12.64 -14.97
N SER A 174 5.94 12.34 -15.06
CA SER A 174 6.62 12.22 -16.36
C SER A 174 6.17 10.97 -17.14
N LYS A 175 6.37 10.95 -18.47
CA LYS A 175 6.08 9.76 -19.29
C LYS A 175 6.89 8.52 -18.86
N GLY A 176 8.10 8.71 -18.33
CA GLY A 176 8.89 7.61 -17.76
C GLY A 176 8.25 7.00 -16.53
N GLN A 177 7.81 7.84 -15.59
CA GLN A 177 7.06 7.40 -14.40
C GLN A 177 5.72 6.76 -14.77
N LEU A 178 5.02 7.30 -15.78
CA LEU A 178 3.79 6.71 -16.30
C LEU A 178 4.05 5.33 -16.91
N ALA A 179 5.16 5.13 -17.63
CA ALA A 179 5.51 3.82 -18.18
C ALA A 179 5.72 2.80 -17.06
N SER A 180 6.48 3.16 -16.02
CA SER A 180 6.67 2.32 -14.83
C SER A 180 5.34 2.00 -14.13
N LEU A 181 4.46 2.99 -13.97
CA LEU A 181 3.12 2.80 -13.37
C LEU A 181 2.28 1.81 -14.18
N LEU A 182 2.34 1.87 -15.51
CA LEU A 182 1.61 1.00 -16.42
C LEU A 182 2.33 -0.34 -16.68
N GLY A 183 3.41 -0.64 -15.96
CA GLY A 183 4.17 -1.89 -16.11
C GLY A 183 4.75 -2.07 -17.52
N THR A 184 5.26 -0.99 -18.12
CA THR A 184 5.88 -1.00 -19.46
C THR A 184 7.13 -0.12 -19.49
N ILE A 185 7.82 -0.09 -20.63
CA ILE A 185 9.00 0.76 -20.85
C ILE A 185 8.64 2.06 -21.61
N PRO A 186 9.37 3.17 -21.41
CA PRO A 186 9.04 4.47 -22.01
C PRO A 186 8.88 4.46 -23.54
N GLU A 187 9.65 3.62 -24.23
CA GLU A 187 9.62 3.45 -25.68
C GLU A 187 8.29 2.84 -26.13
N THR A 188 7.83 1.80 -25.44
CA THR A 188 6.55 1.13 -25.71
C THR A 188 5.38 2.07 -25.44
N LEU A 189 5.41 2.79 -24.31
CA LEU A 189 4.39 3.80 -24.00
C LEU A 189 4.32 4.89 -25.08
N SER A 190 5.47 5.40 -25.52
CA SER A 190 5.54 6.45 -26.55
C SER A 190 4.96 5.98 -27.89
N ARG A 191 5.23 4.72 -28.26
CA ARG A 191 4.63 4.09 -29.45
C ARG A 191 3.11 3.97 -29.37
N ILE A 192 2.58 3.57 -28.21
CA ILE A 192 1.14 3.43 -27.97
C ILE A 192 0.46 4.79 -28.02
N LEU A 193 0.97 5.80 -27.31
CA LEU A 193 0.45 7.17 -27.34
C LEU A 193 0.40 7.72 -28.77
N SER A 194 1.46 7.49 -29.55
CA SER A 194 1.53 7.92 -30.96
C SER A 194 0.51 7.17 -31.84
N ARG A 195 0.21 5.92 -31.52
CA ARG A 195 -0.81 5.14 -32.25
C ARG A 195 -2.22 5.59 -31.89
N MET A 196 -2.53 5.78 -30.60
CA MET A 196 -3.82 6.32 -30.16
C MET A 196 -4.09 7.71 -30.75
N ALA A 197 -3.05 8.56 -30.87
CA ALA A 197 -3.17 9.86 -31.52
C ALA A 197 -3.48 9.74 -33.03
N ARG A 198 -2.85 8.80 -33.74
CA ARG A 198 -3.16 8.51 -35.16
C ARG A 198 -4.57 7.98 -35.36
N GLU A 199 -5.06 7.17 -34.43
CA GLU A 199 -6.43 6.65 -34.43
C GLU A 199 -7.48 7.65 -33.93
N LYS A 200 -7.07 8.90 -33.64
CA LYS A 200 -7.93 9.99 -33.16
C LYS A 200 -8.66 9.67 -31.85
N LEU A 201 -8.06 8.82 -31.01
CA LEU A 201 -8.55 8.55 -29.66
C LEU A 201 -8.15 9.66 -28.68
N ILE A 202 -6.96 10.23 -28.90
CA ILE A 202 -6.38 11.31 -28.08
C ILE A 202 -5.66 12.35 -28.96
N CYS A 203 -5.46 13.56 -28.45
CA CYS A 203 -4.49 14.52 -28.98
C CYS A 203 -3.35 14.72 -27.97
N LEU A 204 -2.13 14.94 -28.46
CA LEU A 204 -0.94 15.16 -27.63
C LEU A 204 -0.51 16.63 -27.76
N ASP A 205 -0.87 17.45 -26.77
CA ASP A 205 -0.60 18.90 -26.76
C ASP A 205 0.63 19.24 -25.90
N GLY A 206 1.74 18.54 -26.16
CA GLY A 206 3.01 18.73 -25.48
C GLY A 206 3.46 17.52 -24.64
N PRO A 207 4.42 17.71 -23.72
CA PRO A 207 5.05 16.59 -23.00
C PRO A 207 4.15 15.99 -21.92
N ARG A 208 3.19 16.76 -21.39
CA ARG A 208 2.32 16.36 -20.27
C ARG A 208 0.82 16.60 -20.51
N CYS A 209 0.45 17.26 -21.60
CA CYS A 209 -0.96 17.53 -21.91
C CYS A 209 -1.48 16.49 -22.91
N ILE A 210 -2.60 15.87 -22.58
CA ILE A 210 -3.28 14.88 -23.41
C ILE A 210 -4.77 15.25 -23.42
N GLN A 211 -5.33 15.44 -24.61
CA GLN A 211 -6.77 15.64 -24.77
C GLN A 211 -7.44 14.32 -25.19
N ILE A 212 -8.52 13.94 -24.54
CA ILE A 212 -9.36 12.80 -24.94
C ILE A 212 -10.28 13.26 -26.07
N LEU A 213 -10.22 12.57 -27.21
CA LEU A 213 -11.07 12.87 -28.38
C LEU A 213 -12.23 11.87 -28.51
N ASP A 214 -12.01 10.61 -28.14
CA ASP A 214 -13.01 9.54 -28.18
C ASP A 214 -13.03 8.75 -26.87
N ARG A 215 -13.87 9.19 -25.95
CA ARG A 215 -14.04 8.57 -24.62
C ARG A 215 -14.57 7.14 -24.72
N ASN A 216 -15.47 6.86 -25.68
CA ASN A 216 -16.02 5.52 -25.86
C ASN A 216 -14.96 4.55 -26.39
N GLY A 217 -14.17 4.97 -27.39
CA GLY A 217 -13.05 4.18 -27.88
C GLY A 217 -12.00 3.86 -26.81
N LEU A 218 -11.75 4.79 -25.87
CA LEU A 218 -10.91 4.52 -24.71
C LEU A 218 -11.55 3.53 -23.71
N LEU A 219 -12.87 3.62 -23.49
CA LEU A 219 -13.59 2.67 -22.62
C LEU A 219 -13.56 1.26 -23.20
N GLU A 220 -13.75 1.09 -24.51
CA GLU A 220 -13.66 -0.20 -25.21
C GLU A 220 -12.23 -0.78 -25.16
N LEU A 221 -11.20 0.06 -25.26
CA LEU A 221 -9.81 -0.37 -25.07
C LEU A 221 -9.54 -0.76 -23.61
N ALA A 222 -10.12 -0.03 -22.65
CA ALA A 222 -9.98 -0.29 -21.22
C ALA A 222 -10.69 -1.59 -20.78
N SER A 223 -11.81 -1.94 -21.41
CA SER A 223 -12.53 -3.20 -21.21
C SER A 223 -11.93 -4.38 -21.98
N GLY A 224 -11.09 -4.11 -22.98
CA GLY A 224 -10.49 -5.12 -23.86
C GLY A 224 -11.41 -5.60 -24.99
N GLU A 225 -12.56 -4.95 -25.18
CA GLU A 225 -13.49 -5.20 -26.30
C GLU A 225 -12.92 -4.71 -27.63
N ARG A 226 -12.07 -3.69 -27.59
CA ARG A 226 -11.30 -3.17 -28.73
C ARG A 226 -9.81 -3.46 -28.55
N ARG A 227 -9.12 -3.76 -29.64
CA ARG A 227 -7.66 -3.82 -29.70
C ARG A 227 -7.13 -2.62 -30.45
N LEU A 228 -5.98 -2.09 -30.00
CA LEU A 228 -5.29 -0.98 -30.64
C LEU A 228 -4.49 -1.47 -31.85
#